data_AF-A0A918FYQ6-F1
#
_entry.id   AF-A0A918FYQ6-F1
#
_cell.length_a   1.000
_cell.length_b   1.000
_cell.length_c   1.000
_cell.angle_alpha   90.00
_cell.angle_beta   90.00
_cell.angle_gamma   90.00
#
_symmetry.space_group_name_H-M   'P 1'
#
loop_
_entity.id
_entity.type
_entity.pdbx_description
1 polymer ?
#
loop_
_entity_poly.entity_id
_entity_poly.type
_entity_poly.pdbx_seq_one_letter_code
_entity_poly.pdbx_strand_id
1 'polypeptide(L)'
;MAEGARGGGDAGRRPAQPLEACEAPWAPSPREGRRGWVEWTVITTDGTWSSHWEHSVALTEEGPLVLTSVDGGRAKLAEHGVASAPDPLG
;
A
#
# COMPACT_ATOMS: atom_id res chain seq x y z
N MET A 1 -37.39 12.59 -23.41
CA MET A 1 -35.94 12.82 -23.26
C MET A 1 -35.72 13.13 -21.79
N ALA A 2 -35.48 12.13 -20.96
CA ALA A 2 -35.24 12.31 -19.53
C ALA A 2 -33.77 12.00 -19.25
N GLU A 3 -33.04 13.02 -18.80
CA GLU A 3 -31.65 12.94 -18.38
C GLU A 3 -31.59 12.12 -17.06
N GLY A 4 -30.93 10.97 -17.10
CA GLY A 4 -30.73 10.12 -15.93
C GLY A 4 -29.71 10.76 -15.00
N ALA A 5 -30.18 11.23 -13.84
CA ALA A 5 -29.34 11.72 -12.75
C ALA A 5 -28.30 10.66 -12.36
N ARG A 6 -27.01 11.00 -12.48
CA ARG A 6 -25.93 10.21 -11.86
C ARG A 6 -26.07 10.37 -10.36
N GLY A 7 -26.60 9.35 -9.68
CA GLY A 7 -26.66 9.29 -8.24
C GLY A 7 -25.25 9.39 -7.66
N GLY A 8 -24.93 10.54 -7.06
CA GLY A 8 -23.76 10.72 -6.23
C GLY A 8 -23.97 9.96 -4.92
N GLY A 9 -23.57 8.69 -4.89
CA GLY A 9 -23.43 7.95 -3.65
C GLY A 9 -22.28 8.55 -2.84
N ASP A 10 -22.53 8.80 -1.56
CA ASP A 10 -21.49 9.11 -0.57
C ASP A 10 -20.40 8.02 -0.64
N ALA A 11 -19.28 8.35 -1.27
CA ALA A 11 -18.11 7.50 -1.36
C ALA A 11 -17.32 7.57 -0.05
N GLY A 12 -17.99 7.26 1.07
CA GLY A 12 -17.30 6.93 2.30
C GLY A 12 -16.23 5.89 1.97
N ARG A 13 -14.97 6.18 2.33
CA ARG A 13 -13.79 5.35 2.03
C ARG A 13 -14.05 3.93 2.52
N ARG A 14 -14.50 3.05 1.62
CA ARG A 14 -14.63 1.63 1.93
C ARG A 14 -13.23 1.06 2.15
N PRO A 15 -13.02 0.20 3.16
CA PRO A 15 -11.75 -0.49 3.30
C PRO A 15 -11.50 -1.33 2.04
N ALA A 16 -10.32 -1.17 1.45
CA ALA A 16 -9.91 -1.92 0.28
C ALA A 16 -10.03 -3.42 0.60
N GLN A 17 -10.74 -4.16 -0.25
CA GLN A 17 -10.78 -5.62 -0.18
C GLN A 17 -9.39 -6.21 -0.47
N PRO A 18 -9.14 -7.49 -0.12
CA PRO A 18 -7.85 -8.14 -0.37
C PRO A 18 -7.41 -7.97 -1.83
N LEU A 19 -6.13 -7.67 -1.99
CA LEU A 19 -5.43 -7.65 -3.27
C LEU A 19 -5.29 -9.10 -3.76
N GLU A 20 -5.89 -9.45 -4.89
CA GLU A 20 -5.70 -10.76 -5.50
C GLU A 20 -4.54 -10.71 -6.49
N ALA A 21 -3.56 -11.59 -6.30
CA ALA A 21 -2.56 -11.85 -7.33
C ALA A 21 -3.30 -12.38 -8.55
N CYS A 22 -3.28 -11.63 -9.64
CA CYS A 22 -3.79 -12.11 -10.91
C CYS A 22 -2.81 -13.16 -11.45
N GLU A 23 -2.89 -14.40 -10.96
CA GLU A 23 -2.23 -15.56 -11.58
C GLU A 23 -2.99 -16.01 -12.85
N ALA A 24 -4.03 -15.28 -13.22
CA ALA A 24 -4.81 -15.52 -14.42
C ALA A 24 -4.09 -14.92 -15.65
N PRO A 25 -3.64 -15.74 -16.61
CA PRO A 25 -3.00 -15.25 -17.83
C PRO A 25 -3.85 -14.25 -18.67
N TRP A 26 -5.14 -14.07 -18.37
CA TRP A 26 -6.06 -13.27 -19.17
C TRP A 26 -7.03 -12.40 -18.35
N ALA A 27 -6.58 -11.70 -17.31
CA ALA A 27 -7.43 -10.65 -16.71
C ALA A 27 -7.39 -9.36 -17.55
N PRO A 28 -8.52 -8.79 -18.01
CA PRO A 28 -8.52 -7.47 -18.63
C PRO A 28 -8.14 -6.39 -17.61
N SER A 29 -7.24 -5.48 -17.98
CA SER A 29 -6.94 -4.29 -17.17
C SER A 29 -8.24 -3.50 -16.93
N PRO A 30 -8.58 -3.14 -15.67
CA PRO A 30 -9.80 -2.38 -15.36
C PRO A 30 -9.72 -0.92 -15.84
N ARG A 31 -8.54 -0.46 -16.27
CA ARG A 31 -8.36 0.81 -16.97
C ARG A 31 -8.44 0.58 -18.48
N GLU A 32 -9.41 1.25 -19.08
CA GLU A 32 -9.80 1.30 -20.48
C GLU A 32 -8.63 1.11 -21.48
N GLY A 33 -8.80 0.16 -22.39
CA GLY A 33 -8.05 0.11 -23.66
C GLY A 33 -6.76 -0.72 -23.75
N ARG A 34 -6.20 -1.26 -22.65
CA ARG A 34 -4.99 -2.12 -22.74
C ARG A 34 -5.36 -3.61 -22.74
N ARG A 35 -5.37 -4.21 -23.94
CA ARG A 35 -5.35 -5.68 -24.10
C ARG A 35 -3.88 -6.14 -24.04
N GLY A 36 -3.54 -6.96 -23.06
CA GLY A 36 -2.19 -7.51 -22.86
C GLY A 36 -2.08 -8.31 -21.56
N TRP A 37 -1.06 -9.17 -21.46
CA TRP A 37 -0.79 -10.03 -20.32
C TRP A 37 -0.42 -9.23 -19.07
N VAL A 38 -0.94 -9.62 -17.90
CA VAL A 38 -0.55 -9.08 -16.58
C VAL A 38 0.03 -10.21 -15.72
N GLU A 39 1.29 -10.57 -15.94
CA GLU A 39 1.93 -11.69 -15.23
C GLU A 39 2.12 -11.42 -13.73
N TRP A 40 2.31 -10.15 -13.34
CA TRP A 40 2.70 -9.74 -11.98
C TRP A 40 1.80 -8.68 -11.34
N THR A 41 0.84 -8.11 -12.08
CA THR A 41 0.09 -6.94 -11.57
C THR A 41 -1.02 -7.39 -10.61
N VAL A 42 -0.96 -6.88 -9.38
CA VAL A 42 -1.98 -7.12 -8.35
C VAL A 42 -2.97 -5.95 -8.34
N ILE A 43 -4.26 -6.26 -8.43
CA ILE A 43 -5.35 -5.27 -8.41
C ILE A 43 -6.33 -5.57 -7.28
N THR A 44 -7.01 -4.55 -6.78
CA THR A 44 -8.12 -4.71 -5.82
C THR A 44 -9.33 -5.32 -6.52
N THR A 45 -9.99 -6.28 -5.87
CA THR A 45 -11.19 -6.95 -6.43
C THR A 45 -12.41 -6.04 -6.48
N ASP A 46 -12.43 -4.98 -5.66
CA ASP A 46 -13.48 -3.97 -5.62
C ASP A 46 -13.22 -2.77 -6.56
N GLY A 47 -12.09 -2.75 -7.26
CA GLY A 47 -11.69 -1.67 -8.17
C GLY A 47 -11.40 -0.33 -7.48
N THR A 48 -11.30 -0.29 -6.15
CA THR A 48 -11.00 0.91 -5.38
C THR A 48 -9.48 1.15 -5.26
N TRP A 49 -9.09 2.34 -4.79
CA TRP A 49 -7.68 2.70 -4.66
C TRP A 49 -6.95 1.92 -3.56
N SER A 50 -5.74 1.46 -3.88
CA SER A 50 -4.79 0.87 -2.93
C SER A 50 -3.48 1.66 -2.91
N SER A 51 -2.80 1.65 -1.76
CA SER A 51 -1.49 2.26 -1.53
C SER A 51 -0.68 1.37 -0.60
N HIS A 52 0.63 1.28 -0.83
CA HIS A 52 1.57 0.50 -0.03
C HIS A 52 2.78 1.35 0.36
N TRP A 53 3.31 1.10 1.56
CA TRP A 53 4.58 1.64 2.04
C TRP A 53 5.37 0.50 2.66
N GLU A 54 6.69 0.56 2.51
CA GLU A 54 7.63 -0.45 2.99
C GLU A 54 8.76 0.24 3.76
N HIS A 55 9.22 -0.44 4.81
CA HIS A 55 10.47 -0.12 5.48
C HIS A 55 11.27 -1.40 5.73
N SER A 56 12.56 -1.38 5.43
CA SER A 56 13.50 -2.39 5.94
C SER A 56 13.93 -2.04 7.36
N VAL A 57 13.94 -3.04 8.25
CA VAL A 57 14.25 -2.87 9.67
C VAL A 57 15.34 -3.85 10.10
N ALA A 58 16.36 -3.35 10.79
CA ALA A 58 17.32 -4.19 11.50
C ALA A 58 16.87 -4.35 12.96
N LEU A 59 16.83 -5.58 13.44
CA LEU A 59 16.64 -5.88 14.87
C LEU A 59 18.01 -6.06 15.51
N THR A 60 18.32 -5.23 16.49
CA THR A 60 19.61 -5.25 17.21
C THR A 60 19.38 -5.42 18.70
N GLU A 61 20.45 -5.69 19.46
CA GLU A 61 20.39 -5.77 20.92
C GLU A 61 20.01 -4.43 21.57
N GLU A 62 20.34 -3.31 20.93
CA GLU A 62 20.06 -1.95 21.40
C GLU A 62 18.66 -1.45 21.00
N GLY A 63 17.95 -2.23 20.18
CA GLY A 63 16.60 -1.91 19.69
C GLY A 63 16.44 -2.04 18.17
N PRO A 64 15.24 -1.77 17.64
CA PRO A 64 15.01 -1.73 16.20
C PRO A 64 15.61 -0.48 15.55
N LEU A 65 16.07 -0.60 14.31
CA LEU A 65 16.49 0.51 13.47
C LEU A 65 15.79 0.45 12.11
N VAL A 66 15.07 1.51 11.73
CA VAL A 66 14.38 1.61 10.43
C VAL A 66 15.36 2.15 9.40
N LEU A 67 15.96 1.25 8.62
CA LEU A 67 17.08 1.53 7.69
C LEU A 67 16.73 2.46 6.54
N THR A 68 15.44 2.63 6.28
CA THR A 68 14.91 3.44 5.18
C THR A 68 14.24 4.72 5.68
N SER A 69 14.31 5.01 6.99
CA SER A 69 13.91 6.30 7.56
C SER A 69 15.11 7.19 7.77
N VAL A 70 14.96 8.48 7.48
CA VAL A 70 16.02 9.51 7.66
C VAL A 70 16.49 9.60 9.12
N ASP A 71 15.59 9.36 10.07
CA ASP A 71 15.88 9.41 11.51
C ASP A 71 16.07 8.01 12.13
N GLY A 72 16.22 6.96 11.32
CA GLY A 72 16.28 5.58 11.81
C GLY A 72 14.97 5.08 12.43
N GLY A 73 13.87 5.82 12.27
CA GLY A 73 12.56 5.51 12.85
C GLY A 73 12.38 6.05 14.28
N ARG A 74 13.33 6.83 14.79
CA ARG A 74 13.32 7.38 16.16
C ARG A 74 12.00 8.01 16.56
N ALA A 75 11.53 8.99 15.77
CA ALA A 75 10.35 9.75 16.14
C ALA A 75 9.11 8.86 16.20
N LYS A 76 8.91 8.01 15.18
CA LYS A 76 7.72 7.16 15.09
C LYS A 76 7.72 6.03 16.12
N LEU A 77 8.87 5.40 16.36
CA LEU A 77 9.00 4.35 17.37
C LEU A 77 8.80 4.91 18.80
N ALA A 78 9.26 6.13 19.06
CA ALA A 78 9.08 6.78 20.35
C ALA A 78 7.59 7.03 20.69
N GLU A 79 6.72 7.31 19.70
CA GLU A 79 5.27 7.39 19.90
C GLU A 79 4.67 6.09 20.46
N HIS A 80 5.32 4.96 20.22
CA HIS A 80 4.93 3.64 20.71
C HIS A 80 5.74 3.18 21.93
N GLY A 81 6.56 4.05 22.52
CA GLY A 81 7.39 3.74 23.68
C GLY A 81 8.60 2.86 23.38
N VAL A 82 9.03 2.79 22.11
CA VAL A 82 10.17 1.99 21.66
C VAL A 82 11.35 2.90 21.34
N ALA A 83 12.49 2.64 21.98
CA ALA A 83 13.74 3.31 21.63
C ALA A 83 14.30 2.67 20.35
N SER A 84 14.72 3.48 19.38
CA SER A 84 15.49 2.96 18.25
C SER A 84 16.94 2.78 18.65
N ALA A 85 17.62 1.84 17.99
CA ALA A 85 19.07 1.74 18.08
C ALA A 85 19.75 3.02 17.53
N PRO A 86 20.99 3.32 17.97
CA PRO A 86 21.80 4.38 17.38
C PRO A 86 22.13 4.10 15.91
N ASP A 87 22.49 5.15 15.16
CA ASP A 87 23.02 4.99 13.81
C ASP A 87 24.39 4.29 13.88
N PRO A 88 24.57 3.12 13.25
CA PRO A 88 25.84 2.41 13.28
C PRO A 88 26.99 3.14 12.57
N LEU A 89 26.70 4.19 11.79
CA LEU A 89 27.71 4.96 11.05
C LEU A 89 28.11 6.28 11.74
N GLY A 90 27.40 6.68 12.80
CA GLY A 90 27.68 7.91 13.56
C GLY A 90 27.03 9.17 13.00
#